data_AF-A0A382V8R3-F1
#
_entry.id   AF-A0A382V8R3-F1
#
_cell.length_a   1.000
_cell.length_b   1.000
_cell.length_c   1.000
_cell.angle_alpha   90.00
_cell.angle_beta   90.00
_cell.angle_gamma   90.00
#
_symmetry.space_group_name_H-M   'P 1'
#
loop_
_entity.id
_entity.type
_entity.pdbx_description
1 polymer ?
#
loop_
_entity_poly.entity_id
_entity_poly.type
_entity_poly.pdbx_seq_one_letter_code
_entity_poly.pdbx_strand_id
1 'polypeptide(L)'
;VNIALYFLVLFCWGTSWFAITFQLGDVAPQASIAWRFLLASTILFIWCLIRGKKLSFSWRSHIDWLILGFFLFCINYICAYFGSFYLTSGMVCLIFSTLTLFTVFNGFIFFRKPIRLPILVGAIVGIIGLGIIFSNELSTTQWSIETGVVKGFIWVLLATFLASIGMLLSGRMQS
;
A
#
# COMPACT_ATOMS: atom_id res chain seq x y z
N VAL A 1 15.50 9.61 -18.72
CA VAL A 1 14.33 10.24 -18.05
C VAL A 1 13.57 9.24 -17.16
N ASN A 2 13.30 8.01 -17.59
CA ASN A 2 12.52 7.04 -16.79
C ASN A 2 13.25 6.52 -15.53
N ILE A 3 14.58 6.33 -15.57
CA ILE A 3 15.36 5.83 -14.42
C ILE A 3 15.30 6.79 -13.23
N ALA A 4 15.43 8.11 -13.47
CA ALA A 4 15.38 9.11 -12.42
C ALA A 4 14.00 9.15 -11.74
N LEU A 5 12.92 9.07 -12.53
CA LEU A 5 11.56 8.96 -11.99
C LEU A 5 11.37 7.69 -11.18
N TYR A 6 11.95 6.57 -11.63
CA TYR A 6 11.89 5.30 -10.91
C TYR A 6 12.61 5.37 -9.55
N PHE A 7 13.84 5.90 -9.52
CA PHE A 7 14.56 6.12 -8.27
C PHE A 7 13.82 7.04 -7.31
N LEU A 8 13.22 8.12 -7.82
CA LEU A 8 12.43 9.04 -6.99
C LEU A 8 11.21 8.35 -6.39
N VAL A 9 10.49 7.53 -7.18
CA VAL A 9 9.36 6.74 -6.68
C VAL A 9 9.81 5.74 -5.62
N LEU A 10 10.89 5.01 -5.87
CA LEU A 10 11.45 4.06 -4.90
C LEU A 10 11.86 4.74 -3.60
N PHE A 11 12.50 5.92 -3.69
CA PHE A 11 12.92 6.68 -2.53
C PHE A 11 11.72 7.19 -1.72
N CYS A 12 10.74 7.81 -2.37
CA CYS A 12 9.54 8.33 -1.72
C CYS A 12 8.69 7.21 -1.08
N TRP A 13 8.52 6.08 -1.77
CA TRP A 13 7.72 4.96 -1.24
C TRP A 13 8.47 4.16 -0.18
N GLY A 14 9.77 3.92 -0.34
CA GLY A 14 10.59 3.20 0.64
C GLY A 14 10.69 3.95 1.96
N THR A 15 10.89 5.27 1.93
CA THR A 15 10.96 6.10 3.15
C THR A 15 9.61 6.28 3.84
N SER A 16 8.49 6.01 3.17
CA SER A 16 7.15 6.22 3.75
C SER A 16 6.91 5.33 4.98
N TRP A 17 7.30 4.05 4.94
CA TRP A 17 7.15 3.14 6.08
C TRP A 17 8.01 3.55 7.27
N PHE A 18 9.25 3.96 6.99
CA PHE A 18 10.16 4.46 8.00
C PHE A 18 9.64 5.76 8.64
N ALA A 19 9.13 6.69 7.84
CA ALA A 19 8.53 7.94 8.32
C ALA A 19 7.29 7.71 9.18
N ILE A 20 6.44 6.74 8.82
CA ILE A 20 5.25 6.37 9.63
C ILE A 20 5.68 5.92 11.03
N THR A 21 6.83 5.27 11.18
CA THR A 21 7.34 4.86 12.49
C THR A 21 7.59 6.06 13.42
N PHE A 22 8.03 7.20 12.89
CA PHE A 22 8.19 8.44 13.68
C PHE A 22 6.88 9.16 13.99
N GLN A 23 5.79 8.79 13.33
CA GLN A 23 4.46 9.36 13.51
C GLN A 23 3.58 8.54 14.47
N LEU A 24 4.09 7.40 14.96
CA LEU A 24 3.47 6.60 16.02
C LEU A 24 3.76 7.27 17.38
N GLY A 25 2.75 7.84 18.05
CA GLY A 25 2.89 8.35 19.42
C GLY A 25 1.94 9.50 19.77
N ASP A 26 2.14 10.67 19.17
CA ASP A 26 1.47 11.91 19.62
C ASP A 26 0.11 12.19 18.97
N VAL A 27 -0.17 11.61 17.81
CA VAL A 27 -1.39 11.89 17.04
C VAL A 27 -2.06 10.59 16.61
N ALA A 28 -3.39 10.53 16.73
CA ALA A 28 -4.18 9.40 16.29
C ALA A 28 -3.88 9.08 14.80
N PRO A 29 -3.58 7.82 14.45
CA PRO A 29 -3.23 7.40 13.08
C PRO A 29 -4.21 7.88 12.01
N GLN A 30 -5.50 7.83 12.35
CA GLN A 30 -6.61 8.18 11.47
C GLN A 30 -6.56 9.68 11.13
N ALA A 31 -6.18 10.54 12.07
CA ALA A 31 -6.06 11.97 11.87
C ALA A 31 -4.86 12.33 10.97
N SER A 32 -3.72 11.66 11.17
CA SER A 32 -2.53 11.82 10.31
C SER A 32 -2.83 11.42 8.86
N ILE A 33 -3.51 10.28 8.68
CA ILE A 33 -3.96 9.79 7.36
C ILE A 33 -4.93 10.78 6.73
N ALA A 34 -5.94 11.24 7.48
CA ALA A 34 -6.94 12.18 7.00
C ALA A 34 -6.29 13.50 6.53
N TRP A 35 -5.40 14.09 7.32
CA TRP A 35 -4.71 15.32 6.93
C TRP A 35 -3.83 15.15 5.69
N ARG A 36 -3.08 14.04 5.60
CA ARG A 36 -2.21 13.76 4.45
C ARG A 36 -3.01 13.66 3.16
N PHE A 37 -4.11 12.89 3.15
CA PHE A 37 -4.94 12.72 1.96
C PHE A 37 -5.81 13.95 1.67
N LEU A 38 -6.24 14.67 2.70
CA LEU A 38 -6.97 15.93 2.52
C LEU A 38 -6.07 16.96 1.81
N LEU A 39 -4.87 17.21 2.33
CA LEU A 39 -3.89 18.12 1.71
C LEU A 39 -3.55 17.70 0.27
N ALA A 40 -3.27 16.42 0.04
CA ALA A 40 -3.00 15.90 -1.30
C ALA A 40 -4.17 16.13 -2.25
N SER A 41 -5.41 15.86 -1.80
CA SER A 41 -6.61 16.08 -2.60
C SER A 41 -6.84 17.56 -2.91
N THR A 42 -6.65 18.46 -1.94
CA THR A 42 -6.79 19.90 -2.11
C THR A 42 -5.77 20.44 -3.12
N ILE A 43 -4.50 20.02 -3.02
CA ILE A 43 -3.45 20.43 -3.96
C ILE A 43 -3.79 19.96 -5.38
N LEU A 44 -4.22 18.70 -5.55
CA LEU A 44 -4.61 18.18 -6.86
C LEU A 44 -5.84 18.90 -7.43
N PHE A 45 -6.81 19.26 -6.57
CA PHE A 45 -8.00 19.99 -6.99
C PHE A 45 -7.65 21.42 -7.45
N ILE A 46 -6.82 22.13 -6.66
CA ILE A 46 -6.28 23.44 -7.03
C ILE A 46 -5.53 23.35 -8.37
N TRP A 47 -4.68 22.33 -8.55
CA TRP A 47 -3.95 22.11 -9.80
C TRP A 47 -4.89 21.88 -10.99
N CYS A 48 -5.95 21.07 -10.83
CA CYS A 48 -6.96 20.86 -11.86
C CYS A 48 -7.70 22.14 -12.24
N LEU A 49 -8.04 22.97 -11.24
CA LEU A 49 -8.68 24.28 -11.45
C LEU A 49 -7.75 25.23 -12.22
N ILE A 50 -6.47 25.33 -11.83
CA ILE A 50 -5.46 26.14 -12.52
C ILE A 50 -5.27 25.67 -13.97
N ARG A 51 -5.30 24.35 -14.22
CA ARG A 51 -5.16 23.77 -15.57
C ARG A 51 -6.46 23.78 -16.38
N GLY A 52 -7.55 24.32 -15.85
CA GLY A 52 -8.84 24.42 -16.52
C GLY A 52 -9.43 23.06 -16.91
N LYS A 53 -9.09 21.99 -16.19
CA LYS A 53 -9.60 20.64 -16.48
C LYS A 53 -11.08 20.57 -16.09
N LYS A 54 -11.93 20.15 -17.02
CA LYS A 54 -13.36 19.93 -16.74
C LYS A 54 -13.51 18.76 -15.77
N LEU A 55 -13.96 19.04 -14.55
CA LEU A 55 -14.26 18.04 -13.52
C LEU A 55 -15.70 17.48 -13.67
N SER A 56 -16.17 17.33 -14.91
CA SER A 56 -17.48 16.78 -15.21
C SER A 56 -17.34 15.28 -15.40
N PHE A 57 -17.76 14.50 -14.39
CA PHE A 57 -17.69 13.05 -14.40
C PHE A 57 -19.06 12.45 -14.13
N SER A 58 -19.26 11.22 -14.63
CA SER A 58 -20.50 10.49 -14.39
C SER A 58 -20.63 10.09 -12.91
N TRP A 59 -21.84 10.01 -12.39
CA TRP A 59 -22.09 9.56 -11.01
C TRP A 59 -21.46 8.19 -10.70
N ARG A 60 -21.42 7.30 -11.70
CA ARG A 60 -20.76 5.98 -11.57
C ARG A 60 -19.26 6.10 -11.30
N SER A 61 -18.59 7.05 -11.95
CA SER A 61 -17.17 7.33 -11.74
C SER A 61 -16.88 7.80 -10.31
N HIS A 62 -17.80 8.56 -9.71
CA HIS A 62 -17.69 8.98 -8.31
C HIS A 62 -17.79 7.80 -7.34
N ILE A 63 -18.68 6.84 -7.61
CA ILE A 63 -18.80 5.60 -6.81
C ILE A 63 -17.51 4.78 -6.92
N ASP A 64 -16.98 4.59 -8.13
CA ASP A 64 -15.73 3.84 -8.33
C ASP A 64 -14.55 4.50 -7.59
N TRP A 65 -14.46 5.84 -7.59
CA TRP A 65 -13.44 6.57 -6.82
C TRP A 65 -13.63 6.47 -5.31
N LEU A 66 -14.88 6.45 -4.83
CA LEU A 66 -15.16 6.22 -3.40
C LEU A 66 -14.72 4.83 -2.98
N ILE A 67 -15.04 3.80 -3.75
CA ILE A 67 -14.60 2.42 -3.49
C ILE A 67 -13.08 2.34 -3.53
N LEU A 68 -12.44 2.93 -4.55
CA LEU A 68 -10.99 3.01 -4.66
C LEU A 68 -10.38 3.66 -3.41
N GLY A 69 -10.88 4.83 -3.00
CA GLY A 69 -10.36 5.53 -1.83
C GLY A 69 -10.58 4.77 -0.53
N PHE A 70 -11.71 4.11 -0.39
CA PHE A 70 -12.04 3.31 0.78
C PHE A 70 -11.09 2.12 0.96
N PHE A 71 -10.83 1.36 -0.11
CA PHE A 71 -9.94 0.19 -0.06
C PHE A 71 -8.45 0.56 -0.07
N LEU A 72 -8.04 1.52 -0.90
CA LEU A 72 -6.63 1.84 -1.13
C LEU A 72 -6.06 2.81 -0.10
N PHE A 73 -6.85 3.80 0.34
CA PHE A 73 -6.36 4.89 1.19
C PHE A 73 -6.87 4.82 2.62
N CYS A 74 -8.11 4.41 2.86
CA CYS A 74 -8.65 4.31 4.22
C CYS A 74 -8.30 2.98 4.89
N ILE A 75 -8.98 1.89 4.51
CA ILE A 75 -8.89 0.63 5.28
C ILE A 75 -7.47 0.07 5.21
N ASN A 76 -6.84 0.09 4.04
CA ASN A 76 -5.46 -0.37 3.89
C ASN A 76 -4.51 0.33 4.87
N TYR A 77 -4.51 1.67 4.91
CA TYR A 77 -3.61 2.41 5.80
C TYR A 77 -3.96 2.23 7.26
N ILE A 78 -5.26 2.18 7.62
CA ILE A 78 -5.68 1.90 9.00
C ILE A 78 -5.15 0.53 9.45
N CYS A 79 -5.33 -0.51 8.63
CA CYS A 79 -4.81 -1.85 8.91
C CYS A 79 -3.29 -1.86 8.99
N ALA A 80 -2.60 -1.18 8.06
CA ALA A 80 -1.14 -1.10 8.04
C ALA A 80 -0.60 -0.39 9.30
N TYR A 81 -1.29 0.65 9.78
CA TYR A 81 -0.91 1.38 10.98
C TYR A 81 -1.12 0.54 12.24
N PHE A 82 -2.27 -0.15 12.35
CA PHE A 82 -2.50 -1.12 13.42
C PHE A 82 -1.43 -2.21 13.44
N GLY A 83 -1.02 -2.69 12.26
CA GLY A 83 0.08 -3.62 12.11
C GLY A 83 1.43 -3.06 12.55
N SER A 84 1.70 -1.79 12.22
CA SER A 84 2.95 -1.09 12.53
C SER A 84 3.15 -0.79 14.02
N PHE A 85 2.10 -0.87 14.85
CA PHE A 85 2.26 -0.82 16.32
C PHE A 85 2.92 -2.08 16.90
N TYR A 86 2.80 -3.21 16.21
CA TYR A 86 3.32 -4.51 16.68
C TYR A 86 4.54 -5.00 15.89
N LEU A 87 4.82 -4.40 14.74
CA LEU A 87 5.84 -4.84 13.79
C LEU A 87 6.84 -3.74 13.50
N THR A 88 8.12 -4.11 13.34
CA THR A 88 9.14 -3.19 12.84
C THR A 88 8.87 -2.82 11.38
N SER A 89 9.36 -1.65 10.94
CA SER A 89 9.21 -1.21 9.54
C SER A 89 9.77 -2.24 8.54
N GLY A 90 10.81 -2.98 8.92
CA GLY A 90 11.38 -4.07 8.11
C GLY A 90 10.38 -5.21 7.87
N MET A 91 9.71 -5.67 8.92
CA MET A 91 8.66 -6.69 8.82
C MET A 91 7.48 -6.22 7.97
N VAL A 92 7.06 -4.97 8.15
CA VAL A 92 5.99 -4.38 7.34
C VAL A 92 6.37 -4.38 5.86
N CYS A 93 7.59 -3.95 5.52
CA CYS A 93 8.12 -3.98 4.15
C CYS A 93 8.15 -5.40 3.56
N LEU A 94 8.58 -6.39 4.35
CA LEU A 94 8.60 -7.79 3.92
C LEU A 94 7.20 -8.29 3.59
N ILE A 95 6.22 -8.05 4.46
CA ILE A 95 4.83 -8.46 4.21
C ILE A 95 4.28 -7.71 2.99
N PHE A 96 4.51 -6.40 2.87
CA PHE A 96 4.06 -5.61 1.72
C PHE A 96 4.67 -6.05 0.39
N SER A 97 5.82 -6.72 0.37
CA SER A 97 6.36 -7.29 -0.87
C SER A 97 5.44 -8.34 -1.51
N THR A 98 4.60 -9.00 -0.70
CA THR A 98 3.56 -9.93 -1.16
C THR A 98 2.39 -9.22 -1.87
N LEU A 99 2.32 -7.89 -1.83
CA LEU A 99 1.35 -7.07 -2.56
C LEU A 99 1.33 -7.42 -4.04
N THR A 100 2.50 -7.61 -4.64
CA THR A 100 2.61 -7.96 -6.06
C THR A 100 1.95 -9.30 -6.35
N LEU A 101 2.12 -10.30 -5.47
CA LEU A 101 1.47 -11.60 -5.60
C LEU A 101 -0.04 -11.47 -5.46
N PHE A 102 -0.52 -10.75 -4.44
CA PHE A 102 -1.96 -10.52 -4.27
C PHE A 102 -2.57 -9.76 -5.45
N THR A 103 -1.87 -8.76 -6.00
CA THR A 103 -2.35 -8.02 -7.17
C THR A 103 -2.44 -8.93 -8.41
N VAL A 104 -1.46 -9.80 -8.64
CA VAL A 104 -1.53 -10.79 -9.75
C VAL A 104 -2.67 -11.78 -9.54
N PHE A 105 -2.79 -12.33 -8.32
CA PHE A 105 -3.82 -13.29 -7.95
C PHE A 105 -5.24 -12.70 -8.06
N ASN A 106 -5.46 -11.54 -7.46
CA ASN A 106 -6.74 -10.82 -7.55
C ASN A 106 -7.02 -10.37 -8.99
N GLY A 107 -5.99 -10.00 -9.76
CA GLY A 107 -6.13 -9.67 -11.18
C GLY A 107 -6.62 -10.86 -12.02
N PHE A 108 -6.15 -12.06 -11.69
CA PHE A 108 -6.63 -13.30 -12.29
C PHE A 108 -8.07 -13.62 -11.86
N ILE A 109 -8.40 -13.52 -10.58
CA ILE A 109 -9.75 -13.86 -10.06
C ILE A 109 -10.82 -12.87 -10.54
N PHE A 110 -10.61 -11.56 -10.30
CA PHE A 110 -11.65 -10.55 -10.55
C PHE A 110 -11.74 -10.15 -12.02
N PHE A 111 -10.62 -10.15 -12.75
CA PHE A 111 -10.55 -9.61 -14.10
C PHE A 111 -10.18 -10.65 -15.16
N ARG A 112 -9.98 -11.93 -14.77
CA ARG A 112 -9.55 -13.03 -15.66
C ARG A 112 -8.33 -12.67 -16.50
N LYS A 113 -7.46 -11.79 -15.98
CA LYS A 113 -6.23 -11.40 -16.68
C LYS A 113 -5.25 -12.57 -16.65
N PRO A 114 -4.61 -12.93 -17.77
CA PRO A 114 -3.66 -14.04 -17.80
C PRO A 114 -2.46 -13.72 -16.90
N ILE A 115 -2.08 -14.69 -16.08
CA ILE A 115 -0.92 -14.59 -15.20
C ILE A 115 0.34 -14.64 -16.08
N ARG A 116 1.11 -13.54 -16.10
CA ARG A 116 2.38 -13.48 -16.82
C ARG A 116 3.49 -14.05 -15.94
N LEU A 117 4.06 -15.19 -16.35
CA LEU A 117 5.15 -15.87 -15.62
C LEU A 117 6.30 -14.93 -15.21
N PRO A 118 6.79 -14.00 -16.07
CA PRO A 118 7.89 -13.10 -15.68
C PRO A 118 7.58 -12.24 -14.44
N ILE A 119 6.32 -11.82 -14.28
CA ILE A 119 5.89 -11.03 -13.11
C ILE A 119 5.87 -11.90 -11.86
N LEU A 120 5.39 -13.14 -11.98
CA LEU A 120 5.33 -14.08 -10.87
C LEU A 120 6.74 -14.46 -10.38
N VAL A 121 7.65 -14.78 -11.30
CA VAL A 121 9.05 -15.08 -10.97
C VAL A 121 9.71 -13.88 -10.31
N GLY A 122 9.55 -12.67 -10.86
CA GLY A 122 10.09 -11.44 -10.27
C GLY A 122 9.56 -11.19 -8.85
N ALA A 123 8.27 -11.42 -8.61
CA ALA A 123 7.67 -11.28 -7.28
C ALA A 123 8.24 -12.29 -6.28
N ILE A 124 8.37 -13.57 -6.66
CA ILE A 124 8.95 -14.62 -5.81
C ILE A 124 10.41 -14.30 -5.47
N VAL A 125 11.22 -13.93 -6.46
CA VAL A 125 12.63 -13.55 -6.25
C VAL A 125 12.73 -12.33 -5.33
N GLY A 126 11.86 -11.34 -5.50
CA GLY A 126 11.81 -10.16 -4.62
C GLY A 126 11.49 -10.50 -3.16
N ILE A 127 10.50 -11.39 -2.93
CA ILE A 127 10.14 -11.85 -1.58
C ILE A 127 11.28 -12.62 -0.94
N ILE A 128 11.95 -13.51 -1.68
CA ILE A 128 13.11 -14.26 -1.18
C ILE A 128 14.24 -13.30 -0.83
N GLY A 129 14.55 -12.34 -1.71
CA GLY A 129 15.60 -11.34 -1.47
C GLY A 129 15.34 -10.51 -0.21
N LEU A 130 14.11 -10.01 -0.03
CA LEU A 130 13.72 -9.30 1.18
C LEU A 130 13.77 -10.20 2.42
N GLY A 131 13.35 -11.46 2.30
CA GLY A 131 13.43 -12.43 3.39
C GLY A 131 14.86 -12.68 3.86
N ILE A 132 15.83 -12.68 2.94
CA ILE A 132 17.25 -12.78 3.27
C ILE A 132 17.74 -11.52 3.97
N ILE A 133 17.40 -10.33 3.46
CA ILE A 133 17.79 -9.03 4.05
C ILE A 133 17.27 -8.91 5.49
N PHE A 134 16.02 -9.30 5.73
CA PHE A 134 15.36 -9.22 7.03
C PHE A 134 15.47 -10.50 7.86
N SER A 135 16.29 -11.47 7.44
CA SER A 135 16.42 -12.79 8.09
C SER A 135 16.84 -12.71 9.55
N ASN A 136 17.77 -11.80 9.86
CA ASN A 136 18.23 -11.57 11.22
C ASN A 136 17.07 -11.06 12.09
N GLU A 137 16.31 -10.09 11.58
CA GLU A 137 15.15 -9.52 12.25
C GLU A 137 14.05 -10.58 12.49
N LEU A 138 13.85 -11.50 11.55
CA LEU A 138 12.92 -12.64 11.69
C LEU A 138 13.35 -13.61 12.80
N SER A 139 14.66 -13.85 12.93
CA SER A 139 15.22 -14.77 13.92
C SER A 139 15.21 -14.20 15.34
N THR A 140 15.35 -12.88 15.47
CA THR A 140 15.32 -12.18 16.77
C THR A 140 13.91 -11.85 17.23
N THR A 141 12.93 -11.86 16.31
CA THR A 141 11.53 -11.58 16.65
C THR A 141 10.95 -12.76 17.44
N GLN A 142 10.55 -12.51 18.68
CA GLN A 142 9.80 -13.50 19.46
C GLN A 142 8.36 -13.57 18.95
N TRP A 143 8.07 -14.59 18.15
CA TRP A 143 6.76 -14.92 17.63
C TRP A 143 5.84 -15.42 18.75
N SER A 144 5.38 -14.50 19.60
CA SER A 144 4.44 -14.77 20.67
C SER A 144 3.06 -14.19 20.35
N ILE A 145 2.02 -14.92 20.76
CA ILE A 145 0.63 -14.43 20.72
C ILE A 145 0.44 -13.35 21.80
N GLU A 146 1.18 -13.41 22.90
CA GLU A 146 1.13 -12.45 24.01
C GLU A 146 1.73 -11.10 23.63
N THR A 147 2.80 -11.08 22.81
CA THR A 147 3.43 -9.84 22.32
C THR A 147 2.61 -9.16 21.21
N GLY A 148 1.57 -9.83 20.68
CA GLY A 148 0.69 -9.27 19.65
C GLY A 148 1.31 -9.22 18.23
N VAL A 149 2.52 -9.74 18.03
CA VAL A 149 3.22 -9.77 16.73
C VAL A 149 2.38 -10.49 15.67
N VAL A 150 1.72 -11.59 16.03
CA VAL A 150 0.82 -12.33 15.13
C VAL A 150 -0.39 -11.47 14.70
N LYS A 151 -0.95 -10.69 15.64
CA LYS A 151 -2.04 -9.74 15.32
C LYS A 151 -1.53 -8.69 14.33
N GLY A 152 -0.33 -8.15 14.58
CA GLY A 152 0.33 -7.22 13.67
C GLY A 152 0.49 -7.78 12.26
N PHE A 153 0.98 -9.01 12.16
CA PHE A 153 1.15 -9.71 10.89
C PHE A 153 -0.17 -9.84 10.13
N ILE A 154 -1.24 -10.28 10.80
CA ILE A 154 -2.58 -10.39 10.20
C ILE A 154 -3.09 -9.04 9.72
N TRP A 155 -2.89 -7.97 10.50
CA TRP A 155 -3.28 -6.61 10.13
C TRP A 155 -2.54 -6.12 8.88
N VAL A 156 -1.23 -6.30 8.79
CA VAL A 156 -0.45 -5.90 7.61
C VAL A 156 -0.78 -6.78 6.40
N LEU A 157 -1.03 -8.07 6.60
CA LEU A 157 -1.42 -8.96 5.51
C LEU A 157 -2.80 -8.56 4.95
N LEU A 158 -3.76 -8.27 5.83
CA LEU A 158 -5.07 -7.75 5.47
C LEU A 158 -4.94 -6.41 4.74
N ALA A 159 -4.10 -5.50 5.25
CA ALA A 159 -3.78 -4.25 4.59
C ALA A 159 -3.30 -4.52 3.15
N THR A 160 -2.27 -5.35 3.00
CA THR A 160 -1.65 -5.69 1.72
C THR A 160 -2.69 -6.26 0.74
N PHE A 161 -3.56 -7.15 1.21
CA PHE A 161 -4.65 -7.69 0.40
C PHE A 161 -5.63 -6.59 -0.06
N LEU A 162 -6.07 -5.70 0.83
CA LEU A 162 -6.98 -4.59 0.48
C LEU A 162 -6.33 -3.59 -0.49
N ALA A 163 -5.04 -3.27 -0.31
CA ALA A 163 -4.29 -2.44 -1.24
C ALA A 163 -4.26 -3.06 -2.64
N SER A 164 -4.09 -4.38 -2.75
CA SER A 164 -4.06 -5.05 -4.05
C SER A 164 -5.38 -4.89 -4.82
N ILE A 165 -6.52 -4.95 -4.12
CA ILE A 165 -7.85 -4.71 -4.71
C ILE A 165 -7.96 -3.27 -5.19
N GLY A 166 -7.56 -2.31 -4.34
CA GLY A 166 -7.55 -0.88 -4.70
C GLY A 166 -6.67 -0.59 -5.92
N MET A 167 -5.47 -1.18 -5.99
CA MET A 167 -4.57 -1.02 -7.14
C MET A 167 -5.17 -1.56 -8.44
N LEU A 168 -5.86 -2.70 -8.39
CA LEU A 168 -6.53 -3.26 -9.57
C LEU A 168 -7.70 -2.40 -10.05
N LEU A 169 -8.50 -1.88 -9.11
CA LEU A 169 -9.59 -0.93 -9.43
C LEU A 169 -9.02 0.32 -10.09
N SER A 170 -7.96 0.91 -9.53
CA SER A 170 -7.26 2.06 -10.14
C SER A 170 -6.81 1.75 -11.57
N GLY A 171 -6.21 0.57 -11.80
CA GLY A 171 -5.75 0.17 -13.12
C GLY A 171 -6.88 0.01 -14.15
N ARG A 172 -8.08 -0.40 -13.71
CA ARG A 172 -9.28 -0.48 -14.57
C ARG A 172 -9.82 0.90 -14.94
N MET A 173 -9.75 1.86 -14.02
CA MET A 173 -10.25 3.22 -14.27
C MET A 173 -9.34 4.01 -15.22
N GLN A 174 -8.08 3.58 -15.38
CA GLN A 174 -7.08 4.20 -16.25
C GLN A 174 -7.00 3.56 -17.64
N SER A 175 -7.63 2.41 -17.86
CA SER A 175 -7.68 1.69 -19.14
C SER A 175 -8.92 2.04 -19.93
#